data_AF-A0A1M3Q1M8-F1
#
_entry.id   AF-A0A1M3Q1M8-F1
#
_cell.length_a   1.000
_cell.length_b   1.000
_cell.length_c   1.000
_cell.angle_alpha   90.00
_cell.angle_beta   90.00
_cell.angle_gamma   90.00
#
_symmetry.space_group_name_H-M   'P 1'
#
loop_
_entity.id
_entity.type
_entity.pdbx_description
1 polymer ?
#
loop_
_entity_poly.entity_id
_entity_poly.type
_entity_poly.pdbx_seq_one_letter_code
_entity_poly.pdbx_strand_id
1 'polypeptide(L)'
;MDKTDQDPGDGLVGGRIREARRARGMTQDALAQAVGVSRSAVAQWETGRAGQLRGNLARIAAVLGVSASHLMEGGASEGGPAAEDGTELALLRLYRACTADDRAFLLRTAQRLARAAGESGGAG
;
A
#
# COMPACT_ATOMS: atom_id res chain seq x y z
N MET A 1 -31.15 -6.66 21.71
CA MET A 1 -30.31 -5.48 21.45
C MET A 1 -28.93 -5.96 21.03
N ASP A 2 -28.55 -5.54 19.83
CA ASP A 2 -27.43 -5.95 19.01
C ASP A 2 -26.08 -5.96 19.76
N LYS A 3 -25.47 -7.16 19.90
CA LYS A 3 -24.06 -7.30 20.24
C LYS A 3 -23.32 -7.13 18.92
N THR A 4 -22.97 -5.89 18.58
CA THR A 4 -22.12 -5.61 17.42
C THR A 4 -20.86 -6.46 17.51
N ASP A 5 -20.75 -7.32 16.51
CA ASP A 5 -19.70 -8.21 16.09
C ASP A 5 -18.33 -7.50 16.02
N GLN A 6 -17.74 -7.22 17.19
CA GLN A 6 -16.39 -6.66 17.27
C GLN A 6 -15.38 -7.77 17.02
N ASP A 7 -15.00 -7.91 15.75
CA ASP A 7 -13.84 -8.68 15.34
C ASP A 7 -12.57 -7.97 15.87
N PRO A 8 -11.74 -8.61 16.72
CA PRO A 8 -10.51 -8.01 17.25
C PRO A 8 -9.53 -7.54 16.16
N GLY A 9 -9.72 -7.97 14.89
CA GLY A 9 -8.99 -7.47 13.74
C GLY A 9 -9.22 -5.99 13.40
N ASP A 10 -10.41 -5.42 13.67
CA ASP A 10 -10.78 -4.07 13.20
C ASP A 10 -9.93 -2.96 13.83
N GLY A 11 -9.45 -3.15 15.07
CA GLY A 11 -8.54 -2.22 15.73
C GLY A 11 -7.17 -2.11 15.07
N LEU A 12 -6.66 -3.23 14.53
CA LEU A 12 -5.40 -3.27 13.79
C LEU A 12 -5.54 -2.62 12.40
N VAL A 13 -6.68 -2.84 11.73
CA VAL A 13 -6.99 -2.19 10.44
C VAL A 13 -7.10 -0.67 10.59
N GLY A 14 -7.80 -0.21 11.63
CA GLY A 14 -7.93 1.22 11.94
C GLY A 14 -6.59 1.93 12.11
N GLY A 15 -5.64 1.28 12.79
CA GLY A 15 -4.27 1.77 12.94
C GLY A 15 -3.57 1.97 11.58
N ARG A 16 -3.65 0.97 10.69
CA ARG A 16 -3.02 1.03 9.37
C ARG A 16 -3.63 2.10 8.47
N ILE A 17 -4.95 2.30 8.53
CA ILE A 17 -5.62 3.38 7.81
C ILE A 17 -5.09 4.74 8.27
N ARG A 18 -4.93 4.92 9.58
CA ARG A 18 -4.39 6.15 10.17
C ARG A 18 -2.96 6.42 9.73
N GLU A 19 -2.12 5.38 9.72
CA GLU A 19 -0.72 5.47 9.28
C GLU A 19 -0.64 5.84 7.80
N ALA A 20 -1.32 5.11 6.92
CA ALA A 20 -1.34 5.37 5.48
C ALA A 20 -1.89 6.77 5.15
N ARG A 21 -2.94 7.22 5.85
CA ARG A 21 -3.47 8.59 5.69
C ARG A 21 -2.44 9.64 6.05
N ARG A 22 -1.74 9.47 7.17
CA ARG A 22 -0.70 10.40 7.63
C ARG A 22 0.50 10.44 6.70
N ALA A 23 0.91 9.29 6.15
CA ALA A 23 2.00 9.22 5.17
C ALA A 23 1.71 10.06 3.92
N ARG A 24 0.43 10.23 3.56
CA ARG A 24 -0.02 11.10 2.45
C ARG A 24 -0.30 12.54 2.85
N GLY A 25 -0.05 12.94 4.09
CA GLY A 25 -0.35 14.29 4.59
C GLY A 25 -1.84 14.63 4.65
N MET A 26 -2.73 13.63 4.60
CA MET A 26 -4.17 13.86 4.56
C MET A 26 -4.74 14.07 5.97
N THR A 27 -5.70 14.98 6.13
CA THR A 27 -6.53 15.07 7.34
C THR A 27 -7.63 14.01 7.32
N GLN A 28 -8.25 13.71 8.47
CA GLN A 28 -9.42 12.80 8.51
C GLN A 28 -10.57 13.32 7.64
N ASP A 29 -10.73 14.64 7.55
CA ASP A 29 -11.74 15.28 6.71
C ASP A 29 -11.43 15.10 5.22
N ALA A 30 -10.17 15.27 4.82
CA ALA A 30 -9.73 15.05 3.44
C ALA A 30 -9.94 13.58 3.00
N LEU A 31 -9.65 12.61 3.88
CA LEU A 31 -9.93 11.20 3.60
C LEU A 31 -11.44 10.96 3.49
N ALA A 32 -12.25 11.55 4.39
CA ALA A 32 -13.69 11.40 4.39
C ALA A 32 -14.33 11.92 3.09
N GLN A 33 -13.92 13.12 2.64
CA GLN A 33 -14.37 13.70 1.37
C GLN A 33 -13.98 12.82 0.17
N ALA A 34 -12.74 12.32 0.14
CA ALA A 34 -12.26 11.48 -0.96
C ALA A 34 -12.96 10.10 -1.02
N VAL A 35 -13.32 9.53 0.12
CA VAL A 35 -14.05 8.25 0.19
C VAL A 35 -15.56 8.45 -0.01
N GLY A 36 -16.09 9.63 0.30
CA GLY A 36 -17.54 9.93 0.25
C GLY A 36 -18.27 9.51 1.52
N VAL A 37 -17.68 9.76 2.69
CA VAL A 37 -18.26 9.46 4.02
C VAL A 37 -18.13 10.66 4.96
N SER A 38 -18.67 10.54 6.17
CA SER A 38 -18.48 11.56 7.20
C SER A 38 -17.10 11.48 7.85
N ARG A 39 -16.57 12.63 8.30
CA ARG A 39 -15.34 12.69 9.11
C ARG A 39 -15.44 11.81 10.37
N SER A 40 -16.62 11.75 10.97
CA SER A 40 -16.89 10.90 12.14
C SER A 40 -16.74 9.41 11.83
N ALA A 41 -17.10 8.96 10.62
CA ALA A 41 -16.89 7.57 10.20
C ALA A 41 -15.39 7.25 10.14
N VAL A 42 -14.57 8.13 9.55
CA VAL A 42 -13.10 7.97 9.53
C VAL A 42 -12.52 7.93 10.94
N ALA A 43 -12.95 8.82 11.84
CA ALA A 43 -12.49 8.80 13.23
C ALA A 43 -12.87 7.50 13.97
N GLN A 44 -14.05 6.96 13.72
CA GLN A 44 -14.50 5.68 14.25
C GLN A 44 -13.62 4.52 13.74
N TRP A 45 -13.36 4.47 12.44
CA TRP A 45 -12.45 3.47 11.84
C TRP A 45 -11.06 3.52 12.46
N GLU A 46 -10.44 4.70 12.54
CA GLU A 46 -9.07 4.87 13.07
C GLU A 46 -8.94 4.59 14.58
N THR A 47 -10.05 4.54 15.31
CA THR A 47 -10.07 4.25 16.76
C THR A 47 -10.61 2.87 17.08
N GLY A 48 -10.83 2.03 16.06
CA GLY A 48 -11.32 0.65 16.22
C GLY A 48 -12.77 0.56 16.68
N ARG A 49 -13.56 1.65 16.55
CA ARG A 49 -14.99 1.65 16.86
C ARG A 49 -15.77 1.37 15.57
N ALA A 50 -16.45 0.22 15.51
CA ALA A 50 -17.00 -0.35 14.29
C ALA A 50 -18.15 0.48 13.66
N GLY A 51 -18.20 0.42 12.32
CA GLY A 51 -19.30 0.83 11.47
C GLY A 51 -18.88 1.01 10.00
N GLN A 52 -19.35 0.16 9.08
CA GLN A 52 -19.14 0.23 7.61
C GLN A 52 -17.70 0.11 7.06
N LEU A 53 -16.69 -0.17 7.89
CA LEU A 53 -15.29 -0.26 7.44
C LEU A 53 -15.12 -1.23 6.26
N ARG A 54 -15.65 -2.45 6.36
CA ARG A 54 -15.54 -3.48 5.32
C ARG A 54 -16.13 -3.02 3.97
N GLY A 55 -17.28 -2.35 3.99
CA GLY A 55 -17.91 -1.80 2.78
C GLY A 55 -17.19 -0.59 2.17
N ASN A 56 -16.27 0.03 2.91
CA ASN A 56 -15.48 1.16 2.45
C ASN A 56 -14.02 0.77 2.15
N LEU A 57 -13.56 -0.42 2.56
CA LEU A 57 -12.15 -0.79 2.56
C LEU A 57 -11.48 -0.66 1.19
N ALA A 58 -12.14 -1.11 0.12
CA ALA A 58 -11.62 -0.98 -1.24
C ALA A 58 -11.47 0.48 -1.68
N ARG A 59 -12.43 1.35 -1.33
CA ARG A 59 -12.35 2.80 -1.62
C ARG A 59 -11.27 3.48 -0.80
N ILE A 60 -11.15 3.12 0.48
CA ILE A 60 -10.10 3.63 1.37
C ILE A 60 -8.73 3.25 0.82
N ALA A 61 -8.54 1.98 0.46
CA ALA A 61 -7.30 1.48 -0.14
C ALA A 61 -6.93 2.24 -1.42
N ALA A 62 -7.89 2.45 -2.33
CA ALA A 62 -7.69 3.20 -3.56
C ALA A 62 -7.28 4.66 -3.31
N VAL A 63 -7.96 5.38 -2.39
CA VAL A 63 -7.61 6.77 -2.04
C VAL A 63 -6.23 6.86 -1.39
N LEU A 64 -5.89 5.89 -0.56
CA LEU A 64 -4.60 5.83 0.14
C LEU A 64 -3.47 5.26 -0.74
N GLY A 65 -3.78 4.70 -1.90
CA GLY A 65 -2.80 4.10 -2.80
C GLY A 65 -2.11 2.86 -2.21
N VAL A 66 -2.84 2.08 -1.41
CA VAL A 66 -2.38 0.80 -0.83
C VAL A 66 -3.33 -0.31 -1.23
N SER A 67 -2.95 -1.58 -1.04
CA SER A 67 -3.86 -2.71 -1.27
C SER A 67 -4.84 -2.88 -0.09
N ALA A 68 -6.03 -3.43 -0.36
CA ALA A 68 -6.98 -3.76 0.71
C ALA A 68 -6.40 -4.84 1.66
N SER A 69 -5.63 -5.79 1.12
CA SER A 69 -4.91 -6.80 1.89
C SER A 69 -3.88 -6.18 2.85
N HIS A 70 -3.16 -5.14 2.42
CA HIS A 70 -2.23 -4.41 3.29
C HIS A 70 -2.95 -3.81 4.51
N LEU A 71 -4.14 -3.22 4.30
CA LEU A 71 -4.94 -2.70 5.40
C LEU A 71 -5.45 -3.81 6.35
N MET A 72 -5.82 -4.99 5.84
CA MET A 72 -6.39 -6.09 6.63
C MET A 72 -5.36 -6.94 7.37
N GLU A 73 -4.33 -7.41 6.68
CA GLU A 73 -3.45 -8.47 7.16
C GLU A 73 -2.21 -7.90 7.85
N GLY A 74 -1.79 -6.67 7.48
CA GLY A 74 -0.55 -6.07 7.99
C GLY A 74 0.70 -6.88 7.69
N GLY A 75 0.59 -7.85 6.78
CA GLY A 75 1.70 -8.57 6.21
C GLY A 75 2.56 -7.63 5.41
N ALA A 76 3.86 -7.91 5.45
CA ALA A 76 4.95 -7.19 4.82
C ALA A 76 4.53 -6.50 3.53
N SER A 77 4.98 -5.24 3.41
CA SER A 77 5.01 -4.48 2.17
C SER A 77 5.01 -5.37 0.92
N GLU A 78 3.82 -5.61 0.37
CA GLU A 78 3.67 -5.72 -1.07
C GLU A 78 3.36 -4.31 -1.59
N GLY A 79 4.22 -3.36 -1.23
CA GLY A 79 4.66 -2.44 -2.24
C GLY A 79 5.42 -3.28 -3.27
N GLY A 80 4.92 -3.35 -4.50
CA GLY A 80 5.86 -2.94 -5.53
C GLY A 80 6.29 -1.53 -5.11
N PRO A 81 7.58 -1.25 -4.89
CA PRO A 81 8.00 -0.09 -4.13
C PRO A 81 7.31 1.14 -4.71
N ALA A 82 6.78 1.99 -3.84
CA ALA A 82 6.37 3.31 -4.26
C ALA A 82 7.64 4.11 -4.60
N ALA A 83 8.37 3.75 -5.66
CA ALA A 83 9.70 4.25 -6.02
C ALA A 83 10.52 4.61 -4.77
N GLU A 84 11.07 3.61 -4.09
CA GLU A 84 11.76 3.80 -2.81
C GLU A 84 13.08 4.59 -2.92
N ASP A 85 13.46 4.98 -4.13
CA ASP A 85 14.56 5.90 -4.39
C ASP A 85 14.28 6.67 -5.70
N GLY A 86 14.75 7.92 -5.79
CA GLY A 86 14.69 8.69 -7.05
C GLY A 86 15.31 7.93 -8.22
N THR A 87 16.28 7.05 -7.93
CA THR A 87 16.89 6.11 -8.87
C THR A 87 15.89 5.12 -9.46
N GLU A 88 15.02 4.53 -8.64
CA GLU A 88 14.02 3.55 -9.09
C GLU A 88 12.99 4.22 -10.02
N LEU A 89 12.54 5.43 -9.64
CA LEU A 89 11.65 6.20 -10.49
C LEU A 89 12.31 6.63 -11.81
N ALA A 90 13.59 6.98 -11.77
CA ALA A 90 14.38 7.29 -12.96
C ALA A 90 14.52 6.07 -13.87
N LEU A 91 14.77 4.89 -13.32
CA LEU A 91 14.86 3.64 -14.07
C LEU A 91 13.55 3.34 -14.81
N LEU A 92 12.40 3.48 -14.14
CA LEU A 92 11.09 3.27 -14.77
C LEU A 92 10.81 4.29 -15.89
N ARG A 93 11.18 5.56 -15.71
CA ARG A 93 11.04 6.59 -16.75
C ARG A 93 11.90 6.27 -17.97
N LEU A 94 13.18 5.93 -17.75
CA LEU A 94 14.10 5.58 -18.83
C LEU A 94 13.66 4.32 -19.57
N TYR A 95 13.25 3.28 -18.85
CA TYR A 95 12.72 2.05 -19.44
C TYR A 95 11.52 2.32 -20.37
N ARG A 96 10.63 3.25 -20.00
CA ARG A 96 9.47 3.63 -20.84
C ARG A 96 9.86 4.39 -22.11
N ALA A 97 10.98 5.09 -22.12
CA ALA A 97 11.48 5.82 -23.29
C ALA A 97 12.25 4.92 -24.28
N CYS A 98 12.68 3.73 -23.84
CA CYS A 98 13.45 2.79 -24.66
C CYS A 98 12.62 2.08 -25.74
N THR A 99 13.32 1.70 -26.82
CA THR A 99 12.81 0.78 -27.85
C THR A 99 12.58 -0.62 -27.29
N ALA A 100 11.86 -1.47 -28.03
CA ALA A 100 11.62 -2.85 -27.59
C ALA A 100 12.91 -3.65 -27.40
N ASP A 101 13.90 -3.48 -28.29
CA ASP A 101 15.18 -4.19 -28.22
C ASP A 101 16.01 -3.75 -27.01
N ASP A 102 16.05 -2.45 -26.74
CA ASP A 102 16.75 -1.88 -25.58
C ASP A 102 16.12 -2.35 -24.25
N ARG A 103 14.79 -2.40 -24.18
CA ARG A 103 14.07 -2.94 -23.01
C ARG A 103 14.41 -4.41 -22.79
N ALA A 104 14.44 -5.21 -23.85
CA ALA A 104 14.80 -6.62 -23.77
C ALA A 104 16.25 -6.80 -23.29
N PHE A 105 17.16 -5.93 -23.73
CA PHE A 105 18.54 -5.91 -23.26
C PHE A 105 18.65 -5.56 -21.76
N LEU A 106 17.95 -4.51 -21.31
CA LEU A 106 17.92 -4.09 -19.91
C LEU A 106 17.40 -5.20 -19.00
N LEU A 107 16.30 -5.86 -19.38
CA LEU A 107 15.72 -6.95 -18.59
C LEU A 107 16.66 -8.16 -18.49
N ARG A 108 17.30 -8.57 -19.59
CA ARG A 108 18.28 -9.67 -19.56
C ARG A 108 19.45 -9.35 -18.63
N THR A 109 19.92 -8.10 -18.65
CA THR A 109 21.02 -7.65 -17.79
C THR A 109 20.61 -7.66 -16.32
N ALA A 110 19.44 -7.11 -15.99
CA ALA A 110 18.91 -7.09 -14.63
C ALA A 110 18.71 -8.52 -14.09
N GLN A 111 18.16 -9.43 -14.90
CA GLN A 111 18.00 -10.85 -14.53
C GLN A 111 19.34 -11.53 -14.22
N ARG A 112 20.38 -11.25 -15.02
CA ARG A 112 21.73 -11.78 -14.78
C ARG A 112 22.29 -11.30 -13.45
N LEU A 113 22.17 -10.00 -13.17
CA LEU A 113 22.69 -9.40 -11.93
C LEU A 113 21.94 -9.91 -10.69
N ALA A 114 20.61 -10.04 -10.76
CA ALA A 114 19.80 -10.55 -9.67
C ALA A 114 20.14 -12.00 -9.31
N ARG A 115 20.42 -12.85 -10.31
CA ARG A 115 20.86 -14.23 -10.09
C ARG A 115 22.24 -14.29 -9.43
N ALA A 116 23.20 -13.52 -9.93
CA ALA A 116 24.56 -13.48 -9.38
C ALA A 116 24.61 -13.00 -7.92
N ALA A 117 23.71 -12.08 -7.54
CA ALA A 117 23.58 -11.62 -6.16
C ALA A 117 22.98 -12.69 -5.22
N GLY A 118 22.15 -13.59 -5.73
CA GLY A 118 21.59 -14.71 -4.95
C GLY A 118 22.60 -15.83 -4.68
N GLU A 119 23.56 -16.02 -5.59
CA GLU A 119 24.59 -17.08 -5.48
C GLU A 119 25.73 -16.73 -4.51
N SER A 120 25.93 -15.44 -4.22
CA SER A 120 27.00 -14.96 -3.34
C SER A 120 26.68 -15.00 -1.83
N GLY A 121 25.44 -15.38 -1.46
CA GLY A 121 24.99 -15.51 -0.06
C GLY A 121 24.93 -16.94 0.50
N GLY A 122 25.38 -17.95 -0.26
CA GLY A 122 25.19 -19.38 0.05
C GLY A 122 26.45 -20.19 0.37
N ALA A 123 27.57 -19.57 0.72
CA ALA A 123 28.77 -20.26 1.18
C ALA A 123 29.04 -19.94 2.66
N GLY A 124 28.39 -20.68 3.54
CA GLY A 124 28.70 -20.79 4.97
C GLY A 124 29.02 -22.24 5.29
#